data_AF-A0A954YUX2-F1
#
_entry.id   AF-A0A954YUX2-F1
#
_cell.length_a   1.000
_cell.length_b   1.000
_cell.length_c   1.000
_cell.angle_alpha   90.00
_cell.angle_beta   90.00
_cell.angle_gamma   90.00
#
_symmetry.space_group_name_H-M   'P 1'
#
loop_
_entity.id
_entity.type
_entity.pdbx_description
1 polymer ?
#
loop_
_entity_poly.entity_id
_entity_poly.type
_entity_poly.pdbx_seq_one_letter_code
_entity_poly.pdbx_strand_id
1 'polypeptide(L)'
;MKAAIVFLVCGLLSSVAVGSDADGDVVLEVSWSELADEIKANEFLSTNGDVLVINNTKDQPLRVAIATIDRPAITRMRYALVGRIRYENVSGNGYLEMLNTFKEGTFFTKSISESGPLGFVKGTSNWRAYELPFNSKGASGSPIKIEVNLILPGKGSVWIESMTLVQINVGPPPAPNTKPVTPAKNGVPVQRTGNQSAGISVNGWWSSQSAGLWGGILGSLIGVLGAIIGVLASKGKARTVVMVILNLVIAFGVISVIAGIAAISMSQPYAVYYPLLMMGVFCIAVPPVIRKNVRLRYDEIELRRMNALDIVD
;
A
#
# COMPACT_ATOMS: atom_id res chain seq x y z
N MET A 1 40.37 1.09 -2.83
CA MET A 1 38.97 1.07 -2.35
C MET A 1 39.01 0.83 -0.85
N LYS A 2 38.81 1.88 -0.04
CA LYS A 2 38.79 1.74 1.42
C LYS A 2 37.35 1.39 1.80
N ALA A 3 37.09 0.12 2.11
CA ALA A 3 35.89 -0.27 2.82
C ALA A 3 35.98 0.34 4.23
N ALA A 4 35.14 1.33 4.51
CA ALA A 4 34.97 1.83 5.86
C ALA A 4 34.26 0.73 6.66
N ILE A 5 34.98 0.14 7.61
CA ILE A 5 34.45 -0.80 8.59
C ILE A 5 33.83 0.06 9.69
N VAL A 6 32.52 -0.08 9.89
CA VAL A 6 31.72 0.70 10.83
C VAL A 6 31.24 -0.22 11.94
N PHE A 7 31.62 0.08 13.18
CA PHE A 7 31.22 -0.65 14.37
C PHE A 7 30.11 0.12 15.08
N LEU A 8 28.85 -0.31 14.94
CA LEU A 8 27.80 0.10 15.87
C LEU A 8 27.78 -0.87 17.05
N VAL A 9 28.35 -0.45 18.19
CA VAL A 9 28.28 -1.21 19.44
C VAL A 9 26.94 -0.93 20.11
N CYS A 10 26.17 -2.01 20.28
CA CYS A 10 24.84 -2.03 20.88
C CYS A 10 24.85 -1.44 22.30
N GLY A 11 24.38 -0.20 22.44
CA GLY A 11 24.07 0.40 23.73
C GLY A 11 22.68 -0.04 24.19
N LEU A 12 22.61 -0.82 25.27
CA LEU A 12 21.37 -1.01 26.03
C LEU A 12 20.92 0.37 26.54
N LEU A 13 19.85 0.94 25.97
CA LEU A 13 19.23 2.15 26.48
C LEU A 13 17.75 1.94 26.76
N SER A 14 17.41 2.29 28.00
CA SER A 14 16.08 2.29 28.59
C SER A 14 15.11 3.15 27.80
N SER A 15 13.89 2.63 27.63
CA SER A 15 12.79 3.22 26.88
C SER A 15 12.48 4.67 27.26
N VAL A 16 12.67 5.59 26.33
CA VAL A 16 11.86 6.82 26.23
C VAL A 16 10.92 6.58 25.05
N ALA A 17 9.63 6.42 25.35
CA ALA A 17 8.61 6.18 24.33
C ALA A 17 8.35 7.47 23.54
N VAL A 18 9.01 7.60 22.39
CA VAL A 18 8.54 8.44 21.29
C VAL A 18 7.70 7.54 20.40
N GLY A 19 6.42 7.85 20.25
CA GLY A 19 5.44 7.00 19.56
C GLY A 19 5.83 6.74 18.11
N SER A 20 6.28 5.51 17.83
CA SER A 20 6.39 4.97 16.50
C SER A 20 5.16 4.08 16.24
N ASP A 21 4.31 4.50 15.30
CA ASP A 21 3.11 3.77 14.85
C ASP A 21 3.50 2.54 13.98
N ALA A 22 4.39 1.69 14.49
CA ALA A 22 4.72 0.40 13.89
C ALA A 22 4.15 -0.71 14.78
N ASP A 23 3.22 -1.51 14.24
CA ASP A 23 2.73 -2.74 14.87
C ASP A 23 3.83 -3.82 14.81
N GLY A 24 4.83 -3.67 15.68
CA GLY A 24 6.00 -4.52 15.73
C GLY A 24 6.94 -4.10 16.87
N ASP A 25 7.71 -5.06 17.37
CA ASP A 25 8.70 -4.79 18.39
C ASP A 25 9.84 -3.97 17.74
N VAL A 26 10.08 -2.75 18.21
CA VAL A 26 11.21 -1.93 17.78
C VAL A 26 12.50 -2.63 18.18
N VAL A 27 13.34 -2.91 17.19
CA VAL A 27 14.62 -3.62 17.37
C VAL A 27 15.76 -2.65 17.54
N LEU A 28 15.76 -1.60 16.71
CA LEU A 28 16.81 -0.61 16.65
C LEU A 28 16.23 0.68 16.06
N GLU A 29 16.59 1.80 16.66
CA GLU A 29 16.44 3.12 16.07
C GLU A 29 17.83 3.58 15.64
N VAL A 30 17.93 4.10 14.42
CA VAL A 30 19.19 4.60 13.87
C VAL A 30 19.04 6.11 13.75
N SER A 31 19.71 6.82 14.66
CA SER A 31 19.85 8.29 14.60
C SER A 31 21.08 8.66 13.79
N TRP A 32 20.94 9.68 12.95
CA TRP A 32 22.04 10.18 12.12
C TRP A 32 23.06 10.95 12.93
N SER A 33 22.65 11.51 14.07
CA SER A 33 23.54 12.18 15.00
C SER A 33 24.63 11.25 15.55
N GLU A 34 24.32 9.97 15.74
CA GLU A 34 25.26 8.94 16.21
C GLU A 34 26.25 8.49 15.13
N LEU A 35 25.92 8.71 13.86
CA LEU A 35 26.74 8.34 12.69
C LEU A 35 27.46 9.55 12.05
N ALA A 36 27.47 10.70 12.73
CA ALA A 36 27.89 11.97 12.14
C ALA A 36 29.34 11.99 11.62
N ASP A 37 30.27 11.32 12.29
CA ASP A 37 31.68 11.33 11.90
C ASP A 37 31.96 10.47 10.67
N GLU A 38 31.17 9.40 10.47
CA GLU A 38 31.24 8.55 9.28
C GLU A 38 30.57 9.21 8.08
N ILE A 39 29.47 9.91 8.32
CA ILE A 39 28.78 10.72 7.32
C ILE A 39 29.71 11.79 6.74
N LYS A 40 30.49 12.49 7.59
CA LYS A 40 31.47 13.49 7.15
C LYS A 40 32.58 12.93 6.25
N ALA A 41 32.85 11.63 6.31
CA ALA A 41 33.88 11.00 5.48
C ALA A 41 33.43 10.76 4.03
N ASN A 42 32.15 10.94 3.72
CA ASN A 42 31.58 10.74 2.40
C ASN A 42 31.19 12.08 1.75
N GLU A 43 31.78 12.41 0.59
CA GLU A 43 31.55 13.69 -0.09
C GLU A 43 30.09 13.97 -0.48
N PHE A 44 29.27 12.93 -0.60
CA PHE A 44 27.86 13.05 -0.98
C PHE A 44 26.91 13.14 0.22
N LEU A 45 27.40 12.88 1.43
CA LEU A 45 26.58 12.83 2.64
C LEU A 45 26.86 14.04 3.54
N SER A 46 25.81 14.56 4.14
CA SER A 46 25.89 15.56 5.20
C SER A 46 24.72 15.39 6.16
N THR A 47 24.77 16.00 7.33
CA THR A 47 23.64 16.01 8.28
C THR A 47 23.14 17.42 8.50
N ASN A 48 21.82 17.56 8.68
CA ASN A 48 21.20 18.77 9.16
C ASN A 48 20.29 18.42 10.36
N GLY A 49 20.84 18.51 11.57
CA GLY A 49 20.21 17.90 12.74
C GLY A 49 20.18 16.38 12.60
N ASP A 50 19.02 15.78 12.86
CA ASP A 50 18.79 14.33 12.72
C ASP A 50 18.22 13.96 11.35
N VAL A 51 18.69 14.64 10.31
CA VAL A 51 18.32 14.38 8.91
C VAL A 51 19.59 14.16 8.10
N LEU A 52 19.69 12.99 7.46
CA LEU A 52 20.72 12.71 6.48
C LEU A 52 20.37 13.39 5.16
N VAL A 53 21.33 14.12 4.60
CA VAL A 53 21.20 14.83 3.33
C VAL A 53 22.19 14.24 2.32
N ILE A 54 21.66 13.83 1.17
CA ILE A 54 22.42 13.27 0.07
C ILE A 54 22.23 14.15 -1.16
N ASN A 55 23.33 14.70 -1.69
CA ASN A 55 23.29 15.59 -2.85
C ASN A 55 24.12 15.03 -3.99
N ASN A 56 23.45 14.58 -5.06
CA ASN A 56 24.10 14.21 -6.31
C ASN A 56 23.98 15.36 -7.32
N THR A 57 25.04 16.14 -7.47
CA THR A 57 25.10 17.28 -8.40
C THR A 57 25.73 16.94 -9.75
N LYS A 58 26.48 15.83 -9.83
CA LYS A 58 27.33 15.47 -10.98
C LYS A 58 26.56 14.80 -12.13
N ASP A 59 25.24 14.61 -11.98
CA ASP A 59 24.34 13.90 -12.93
C ASP A 59 24.86 12.53 -13.40
N GLN A 60 25.54 11.83 -12.48
CA GLN A 60 26.08 10.49 -12.69
C GLN A 60 25.38 9.49 -11.77
N PRO A 61 25.31 8.20 -12.12
CA PRO A 61 24.80 7.17 -11.21
C PRO A 61 25.57 7.17 -9.88
N LEU A 62 24.83 7.30 -8.78
CA LEU A 62 25.35 7.28 -7.43
C LEU A 62 24.72 6.11 -6.66
N ARG A 63 25.56 5.27 -6.07
CA ARG A 63 25.16 4.35 -5.01
C ARG A 63 25.89 4.75 -3.75
N VAL A 64 25.14 5.01 -2.69
CA VAL A 64 25.70 5.36 -1.39
C VAL A 64 25.13 4.46 -0.31
N ALA A 65 26.00 3.83 0.48
CA ALA A 65 25.61 3.14 1.70
C ALA A 65 25.28 4.20 2.75
N ILE A 66 24.04 4.21 3.22
CA ILE A 66 23.55 5.19 4.19
C ILE A 66 23.56 4.65 5.62
N ALA A 67 23.40 3.34 5.82
CA ALA A 67 23.50 2.73 7.13
C ALA A 67 24.00 1.28 7.02
N THR A 68 24.80 0.84 7.99
CA THR A 68 25.21 -0.56 8.15
C THR A 68 24.93 -0.97 9.59
N ILE A 69 24.23 -2.09 9.77
CA ILE A 69 23.87 -2.66 11.06
C ILE A 69 24.49 -4.04 11.14
N ASP A 70 25.51 -4.21 11.98
CA ASP A 70 26.12 -5.50 12.23
C ASP A 70 25.36 -6.27 13.30
N ARG A 71 25.17 -7.57 13.04
CA ARG A 71 24.50 -8.53 13.93
C ARG A 71 23.21 -7.97 14.53
N PRO A 72 22.26 -7.51 13.68
CA PRO A 72 21.00 -6.96 14.16
C PRO A 72 20.28 -7.98 15.04
N ALA A 73 19.68 -7.53 16.14
CA ALA A 73 18.94 -8.36 17.10
C ALA A 73 17.57 -8.86 16.55
N ILE A 74 17.54 -9.26 15.28
CA ILE A 74 16.36 -9.80 14.61
C ILE A 74 16.17 -11.25 15.01
N THR A 75 15.03 -11.57 15.61
CA THR A 75 14.67 -12.94 16.01
C THR A 75 13.49 -13.49 15.19
N ARG A 76 12.71 -12.62 14.56
CA ARG A 76 11.54 -12.97 13.74
C ARG A 76 11.86 -13.07 12.26
N MET A 77 11.05 -13.87 11.55
CA MET A 77 11.18 -14.06 10.10
C MET A 77 10.80 -12.82 9.29
N ARG A 78 9.87 -12.01 9.80
CA ARG A 78 9.40 -10.79 9.13
C ARG A 78 9.85 -9.57 9.91
N TYR A 79 10.50 -8.67 9.19
CA TYR A 79 10.96 -7.39 9.72
C TYR A 79 10.95 -6.38 8.59
N ALA A 80 10.96 -5.10 8.95
CA ALA A 80 11.03 -4.02 8.00
C ALA A 80 11.93 -2.91 8.53
N LEU A 81 12.60 -2.22 7.61
CA LEU A 81 13.17 -0.93 7.89
C LEU A 81 12.16 0.14 7.44
N VAL A 82 11.78 1.02 8.36
CA VAL A 82 10.81 2.09 8.13
C VAL A 82 11.44 3.45 8.42
N GLY A 83 10.93 4.48 7.75
CA GLY A 83 11.38 5.85 7.98
C GLY A 83 10.66 6.83 7.07
N ARG A 84 11.16 8.07 7.02
CA ARG A 84 10.63 9.12 6.14
C ARG A 84 11.71 9.65 5.21
N ILE A 85 11.29 9.94 3.99
CA ILE A 85 12.15 10.42 2.91
C ILE A 85 11.48 11.59 2.19
N ARG A 86 12.30 12.60 1.85
CA ARG A 86 11.97 13.72 0.98
C ARG A 86 13.01 13.76 -0.13
N TYR A 87 12.63 14.25 -1.31
CA TYR A 87 13.59 14.40 -2.40
C TYR A 87 13.17 15.48 -3.39
N GLU A 88 14.15 16.04 -4.08
CA GLU A 88 13.97 17.11 -5.05
C GLU A 88 14.77 16.85 -6.31
N ASN A 89 14.10 17.07 -7.45
CA ASN A 89 14.69 17.03 -8.79
C ASN A 89 15.50 15.76 -9.08
N VAL A 90 15.08 14.62 -8.54
CA VAL A 90 15.73 13.33 -8.77
C VAL A 90 15.48 12.88 -10.20
N SER A 91 16.55 12.80 -10.98
CA SER A 91 16.54 12.34 -12.36
C SER A 91 16.50 10.82 -12.40
N GLY A 92 15.54 10.27 -13.15
CA GLY A 92 15.32 8.82 -13.29
C GLY A 92 14.70 8.15 -12.06
N ASN A 93 14.64 6.82 -12.09
CA ASN A 93 14.03 5.99 -11.04
C ASN A 93 15.07 5.60 -9.98
N GLY A 94 15.31 6.48 -9.02
CA GLY A 94 16.08 6.15 -7.82
C GLY A 94 15.32 5.22 -6.87
N TYR A 95 16.02 4.53 -5.97
CA TYR A 95 15.41 3.64 -5.00
C TYR A 95 16.32 3.41 -3.79
N LEU A 96 15.70 3.04 -2.67
CA LEU A 96 16.39 2.47 -1.53
C LEU A 96 16.53 0.96 -1.72
N GLU A 97 17.65 0.41 -1.27
CA GLU A 97 17.95 -1.02 -1.26
C GLU A 97 18.39 -1.43 0.15
N MET A 98 17.77 -2.48 0.69
CA MET A 98 18.20 -3.11 1.94
C MET A 98 18.80 -4.47 1.61
N LEU A 99 20.09 -4.63 1.86
CA LEU A 99 20.82 -5.89 1.74
C LEU A 99 20.86 -6.58 3.10
N ASN A 100 20.46 -7.84 3.12
CA ASN A 100 20.40 -8.70 4.30
C ASN A 100 21.38 -9.85 4.07
N THR A 101 22.50 -9.83 4.78
CA THR A 101 23.51 -10.88 4.71
C THR A 101 23.22 -11.93 5.77
N PHE A 102 23.08 -13.17 5.35
CA PHE A 102 23.00 -14.38 6.17
C PHE A 102 24.27 -15.22 5.95
N LYS A 103 24.38 -16.37 6.62
CA LYS A 103 25.51 -17.28 6.38
C LYS A 103 25.50 -17.86 4.96
N GLU A 104 24.31 -18.05 4.42
CA GLU A 104 24.07 -18.70 3.13
C GLU A 104 24.22 -17.75 1.93
N GLY A 105 24.15 -16.43 2.16
CA GLY A 105 24.23 -15.45 1.08
C GLY A 105 23.66 -14.09 1.47
N THR A 106 23.62 -13.19 0.50
CA THR A 106 23.04 -11.84 0.66
C THR A 106 21.79 -11.71 -0.20
N PHE A 107 20.71 -11.23 0.41
CA PHE A 107 19.39 -11.05 -0.21
C PHE A 107 18.97 -9.59 -0.10
N PHE A 108 18.09 -9.13 -0.99
CA PHE A 108 17.74 -7.72 -1.04
C PHE A 108 16.24 -7.45 -1.07
N THR A 109 15.87 -6.28 -0.58
CA THR A 109 14.58 -5.61 -0.85
C THR A 109 14.85 -4.24 -1.46
N LYS A 110 14.03 -3.79 -2.41
CA LYS A 110 14.15 -2.47 -3.05
C LYS A 110 12.82 -1.71 -3.08
N SER A 111 12.87 -0.39 -2.98
CA SER A 111 11.71 0.50 -3.15
C SER A 111 11.46 0.82 -4.64
N ILE A 112 10.87 -0.14 -5.37
CA ILE A 112 10.68 -0.06 -6.83
C ILE A 112 9.21 0.00 -7.27
N SER A 113 8.30 0.36 -6.37
CA SER A 113 6.89 0.56 -6.73
C SER A 113 6.68 1.91 -7.40
N GLU A 114 5.58 2.07 -8.15
CA GLU A 114 5.25 3.36 -8.76
C GLU A 114 4.86 4.43 -7.73
N SER A 115 4.30 4.03 -6.59
CA SER A 115 3.88 4.91 -5.50
C SER A 115 3.85 4.18 -4.16
N GLY A 116 3.55 4.91 -3.07
CA GLY A 116 3.45 4.36 -1.71
C GLY A 116 4.81 4.21 -1.00
N PRO A 117 4.87 3.52 0.15
CA PRO A 117 6.10 3.36 0.95
C PRO A 117 7.24 2.65 0.20
N LEU A 118 6.91 1.76 -0.72
CA LEU A 118 7.88 1.11 -1.62
C LEU A 118 8.14 1.89 -2.89
N GLY A 119 7.63 3.12 -3.02
CA GLY A 119 7.72 3.92 -4.24
C GLY A 119 9.15 4.29 -4.63
N PHE A 120 9.42 4.44 -5.92
CA PHE A 120 10.67 5.03 -6.43
C PHE A 120 10.94 6.42 -5.83
N VAL A 121 12.22 6.74 -5.71
CA VAL A 121 12.75 8.08 -5.41
C VAL A 121 12.97 8.76 -6.78
N LYS A 122 11.95 9.44 -7.30
CA LYS A 122 11.95 10.07 -8.64
C LYS A 122 11.26 11.43 -8.63
N GLY A 123 11.80 12.41 -9.36
CA GLY A 123 11.26 13.76 -9.42
C GLY A 123 11.36 14.49 -8.08
N THR A 124 10.25 15.10 -7.65
CA THR A 124 10.18 15.87 -6.39
C THR A 124 9.03 15.37 -5.54
N SER A 125 9.26 15.23 -4.24
CA SER A 125 8.26 14.81 -3.25
C SER A 125 8.53 15.48 -1.92
N ASN A 126 7.46 15.92 -1.26
CA ASN A 126 7.51 16.23 0.17
C ASN A 126 7.78 14.95 0.99
N TRP A 127 8.02 15.13 2.29
CA TRP A 127 8.22 14.04 3.24
C TRP A 127 7.14 12.97 3.13
N ARG A 128 7.55 11.75 2.76
CA ARG A 128 6.69 10.57 2.70
C ARG A 128 7.32 9.41 3.45
N ALA A 129 6.49 8.51 3.93
CA ALA A 129 6.97 7.25 4.50
C ALA A 129 7.65 6.40 3.42
N TYR A 130 8.66 5.63 3.84
CA TYR A 130 9.18 4.51 3.09
C TYR A 130 9.24 3.24 3.95
N GLU A 131 9.23 2.09 3.30
CA GLU A 131 9.34 0.79 3.95
C GLU A 131 10.18 -0.14 3.09
N LEU A 132 11.09 -0.89 3.72
CA LEU A 132 11.83 -1.99 3.11
C LEU A 132 11.52 -3.26 3.90
N PRO A 133 10.43 -3.98 3.56
CA PRO A 133 10.06 -5.21 4.24
C PRO A 133 10.93 -6.37 3.77
N PHE A 134 11.23 -7.29 4.67
CA PHE A 134 11.93 -8.53 4.35
C PHE A 134 11.29 -9.72 5.07
N ASN A 135 11.27 -10.85 4.37
CA ASN A 135 10.83 -12.13 4.92
C ASN A 135 11.95 -13.14 4.71
N SER A 136 12.60 -13.57 5.80
CA SER A 136 13.71 -14.52 5.77
C SER A 136 13.28 -15.98 5.54
N LYS A 137 12.08 -16.21 4.98
CA LYS A 137 11.63 -17.55 4.62
C LYS A 137 12.64 -18.24 3.71
N GLY A 138 13.21 -19.34 4.19
CA GLY A 138 14.20 -20.14 3.48
C GLY A 138 15.65 -19.85 3.86
N ALA A 139 15.94 -18.81 4.65
CA ALA A 139 17.24 -18.60 5.27
C ALA A 139 17.30 -19.27 6.65
N SER A 140 18.48 -19.76 7.07
CA SER A 140 18.66 -20.35 8.39
C SER A 140 19.19 -19.30 9.36
N GLY A 141 18.43 -19.03 10.42
CA GLY A 141 18.81 -18.08 11.47
C GLY A 141 18.63 -16.61 11.09
N SER A 142 19.32 -15.74 11.83
CA SER A 142 19.19 -14.29 11.74
C SER A 142 20.22 -13.67 10.79
N PRO A 143 19.91 -12.53 10.16
CA PRO A 143 20.90 -11.81 9.36
C PRO A 143 22.09 -11.39 10.24
N ILE A 144 23.30 -11.56 9.72
CA ILE A 144 24.55 -11.16 10.36
C ILE A 144 24.91 -9.71 10.06
N LYS A 145 24.35 -9.13 9.00
CA LYS A 145 24.55 -7.74 8.61
C LYS A 145 23.36 -7.25 7.79
N ILE A 146 22.93 -6.03 8.05
CA ILE A 146 22.00 -5.28 7.20
C ILE A 146 22.73 -4.05 6.67
N GLU A 147 22.68 -3.82 5.36
CA GLU A 147 23.24 -2.64 4.71
C GLU A 147 22.15 -1.94 3.91
N VAL A 148 21.95 -0.66 4.18
CA VAL A 148 20.96 0.18 3.51
C VAL A 148 21.67 1.10 2.54
N ASN A 149 21.22 1.09 1.29
CA ASN A 149 21.78 1.85 0.20
C ASN A 149 20.72 2.77 -0.41
N LEU A 150 21.14 3.96 -0.84
CA LEU A 150 20.39 4.81 -1.75
C LEU A 150 21.05 4.75 -3.13
N ILE A 151 20.24 4.46 -4.15
CA ILE A 151 20.65 4.43 -5.56
C ILE A 151 19.95 5.57 -6.29
N LEU A 152 20.73 6.46 -6.90
CA LEU A 152 20.26 7.55 -7.76
C LEU A 152 20.86 7.37 -9.16
N PRO A 153 20.07 7.24 -10.23
CA PRO A 153 20.61 7.04 -11.57
C PRO A 153 21.17 8.33 -12.20
N GLY A 154 20.81 9.50 -11.67
CA GLY A 154 21.35 10.80 -12.06
C GLY A 154 21.28 11.80 -10.91
N LYS A 155 21.26 13.09 -11.25
CA LYS A 155 21.25 14.17 -10.25
C LYS A 155 20.00 14.15 -9.37
N GLY A 156 20.12 14.73 -8.18
CA GLY A 156 19.00 14.87 -7.25
C GLY A 156 19.48 15.10 -5.83
N SER A 157 18.58 15.65 -5.00
CA SER A 157 18.81 15.83 -3.56
C SER A 157 17.82 14.98 -2.78
N VAL A 158 18.28 14.28 -1.74
CA VAL A 158 17.48 13.38 -0.93
C VAL A 158 17.73 13.67 0.54
N TRP A 159 16.66 13.71 1.32
CA TRP A 159 16.67 13.87 2.77
C TRP A 159 16.00 12.67 3.41
N ILE A 160 16.65 12.07 4.41
CA ILE A 160 16.17 10.89 5.11
C ILE A 160 16.17 11.20 6.61
N GLU A 161 15.02 11.08 7.26
CA GLU A 161 14.92 11.15 8.72
C GLU A 161 15.47 9.86 9.37
N SER A 162 15.54 9.81 10.69
CA SER A 162 15.93 8.61 11.42
C SER A 162 15.08 7.40 11.00
N MET A 163 15.73 6.24 10.96
CA MET A 163 15.11 5.01 10.51
C MET A 163 14.95 4.04 11.67
N THR A 164 13.90 3.24 11.62
CA THR A 164 13.60 2.25 12.65
C THR A 164 13.56 0.86 12.02
N LEU A 165 14.26 -0.07 12.63
CA LEU A 165 14.15 -1.49 12.32
C LEU A 165 13.09 -2.10 13.23
N VAL A 166 12.04 -2.64 12.63
CA VAL A 166 10.88 -3.19 13.34
C VAL A 166 10.69 -4.67 13.01
N GLN A 167 10.36 -5.46 14.01
CA GLN A 167 10.04 -6.88 13.87
C GLN A 167 8.53 -7.10 13.89
N ILE A 168 8.00 -7.70 12.83
CA ILE A 168 6.55 -7.80 12.63
C ILE A 168 6.02 -9.01 13.40
N ASN A 169 5.05 -8.77 14.28
CA ASN A 169 4.31 -9.80 14.99
C ASN A 169 3.37 -10.54 14.01
N VAL A 170 3.75 -11.73 13.58
CA VAL A 170 2.83 -12.64 12.88
C VAL A 170 2.27 -13.62 13.92
N GLY A 171 1.04 -13.40 14.37
CA GLY A 171 0.30 -14.42 15.12
C GLY A 171 0.19 -15.73 14.30
N PRO A 172 0.03 -16.89 14.95
CA PRO A 172 -0.02 -18.17 14.24
C PRO A 172 -1.11 -18.17 13.16
N PRO A 173 -0.88 -18.80 11.99
CA PRO A 173 -1.89 -18.89 10.95
C PRO A 173 -3.16 -19.56 11.49
N PRO A 174 -4.38 -19.13 11.11
CA PRO A 174 -5.59 -19.82 11.53
C PRO A 174 -5.53 -21.27 11.04
N ALA A 175 -5.64 -22.22 11.97
CA ALA A 175 -5.55 -23.65 11.67
C ALA A 175 -6.61 -24.05 10.62
N PRO A 176 -6.25 -24.88 9.63
CA PRO A 176 -7.23 -25.41 8.70
C PRO A 176 -8.13 -26.38 9.45
N ASN A 177 -9.42 -26.05 9.51
CA ASN A 177 -10.53 -26.89 9.96
C ASN A 177 -10.73 -26.95 11.48
N THR A 178 -11.67 -26.14 11.98
CA THR A 178 -12.48 -26.53 13.14
C THR A 178 -13.95 -26.58 12.72
N LYS A 179 -14.56 -27.75 12.94
CA LYS A 179 -15.98 -28.06 12.70
C LYS A 179 -16.89 -27.08 13.47
N PRO A 180 -18.18 -26.92 13.09
CA PRO A 180 -19.09 -26.00 13.75
C PRO A 180 -19.24 -26.38 15.23
N VAL A 181 -18.90 -25.45 16.13
CA VAL A 181 -19.08 -25.62 17.57
C VAL A 181 -20.57 -25.48 17.89
N THR A 182 -21.18 -26.55 18.39
CA THR A 182 -22.50 -26.57 19.01
C THR A 182 -22.53 -25.59 20.21
N PRO A 183 -23.57 -24.76 20.39
CA PRO A 183 -23.57 -23.76 21.45
C PRO A 183 -23.70 -24.41 22.83
N ALA A 184 -22.79 -24.08 23.75
CA ALA A 184 -22.86 -24.48 25.14
C ALA A 184 -23.94 -23.66 25.88
N LYS A 185 -24.77 -24.37 26.65
CA LYS A 185 -25.59 -23.79 27.73
C LYS A 185 -24.65 -23.16 28.75
N ASN A 186 -24.66 -21.84 28.86
CA ASN A 186 -24.61 -21.04 30.09
C ASN A 186 -24.26 -19.59 29.71
N GLY A 187 -25.14 -18.67 30.10
CA GLY A 187 -25.21 -17.28 29.62
C GLY A 187 -24.06 -16.38 30.06
N VAL A 188 -22.90 -16.53 29.43
CA VAL A 188 -21.84 -15.52 29.41
C VAL A 188 -21.70 -15.03 27.96
N PRO A 189 -21.82 -13.72 27.66
CA PRO A 189 -21.57 -13.22 26.32
C PRO A 189 -20.07 -13.26 26.06
N VAL A 190 -19.58 -14.37 25.51
CA VAL A 190 -18.24 -14.45 24.92
C VAL A 190 -18.29 -13.71 23.58
N GLN A 191 -17.90 -12.44 23.58
CA GLN A 191 -17.61 -11.71 22.34
C GLN A 191 -16.44 -12.39 21.64
N ARG A 192 -16.77 -13.14 20.59
CA ARG A 192 -15.84 -13.82 19.72
C ARG A 192 -15.55 -12.90 18.53
N THR A 193 -14.53 -12.06 18.63
CA THR A 193 -14.03 -11.28 17.48
C THR A 193 -12.80 -11.96 16.91
N GLY A 194 -13.03 -12.91 16.01
CA GLY A 194 -12.02 -13.31 15.05
C GLY A 194 -11.94 -12.30 13.90
N ASN A 195 -10.73 -12.12 13.35
CA ASN A 195 -10.38 -11.92 11.91
C ASN A 195 -8.98 -11.26 11.85
N GLN A 196 -7.93 -11.96 11.40
CA GLN A 196 -7.48 -12.11 10.00
C GLN A 196 -7.15 -10.78 9.29
N SER A 197 -5.89 -10.67 8.83
CA SER A 197 -5.25 -9.68 7.92
C SER A 197 -4.40 -8.58 8.59
N ALA A 198 -3.17 -8.91 9.01
CA ALA A 198 -2.14 -7.92 9.38
C ALA A 198 -1.57 -7.26 8.10
N GLY A 199 -2.36 -6.37 7.51
CA GLY A 199 -1.88 -5.26 6.69
C GLY A 199 -1.69 -4.06 7.62
N ILE A 200 -0.55 -3.40 7.52
CA ILE A 200 -0.14 -2.24 8.33
C ILE A 200 -1.27 -1.19 8.32
N SER A 201 -1.92 -0.98 9.46
CA SER A 201 -2.98 0.00 9.64
C SER A 201 -2.39 1.38 9.91
N VAL A 202 -2.14 2.14 8.85
CA VAL A 202 -1.89 3.58 8.96
C VAL A 202 -3.25 4.27 9.11
N ASN A 203 -3.73 4.53 10.33
CA ASN A 203 -4.90 5.36 10.72
C ASN A 203 -6.13 5.39 9.77
N GLY A 204 -6.40 4.29 9.06
CA GLY A 204 -7.51 4.14 8.14
C GLY A 204 -8.26 2.86 8.50
N TRP A 205 -9.59 2.95 8.48
CA TRP A 205 -10.49 1.84 8.77
C TRP A 205 -10.39 0.60 7.84
N TRP A 206 -9.55 0.62 6.80
CA TRP A 206 -9.18 -0.57 6.03
C TRP A 206 -7.78 -0.46 5.40
N SER A 207 -7.12 -1.61 5.20
CA SER A 207 -5.75 -1.72 4.66
C SER A 207 -5.69 -1.59 3.13
N SER A 208 -4.50 -1.33 2.57
CA SER A 208 -4.26 -1.28 1.11
C SER A 208 -4.57 -2.61 0.41
N GLN A 209 -4.28 -3.75 1.05
CA GLN A 209 -4.64 -5.07 0.51
C GLN A 209 -6.17 -5.25 0.51
N SER A 210 -6.84 -4.81 1.58
CA SER A 210 -8.31 -4.82 1.66
C SER A 210 -8.94 -3.93 0.59
N ALA A 211 -8.39 -2.75 0.34
CA ALA A 211 -8.86 -1.85 -0.72
C ALA A 211 -8.76 -2.50 -2.12
N GLY A 212 -7.65 -3.20 -2.39
CA GLY A 212 -7.48 -3.97 -3.62
C GLY A 212 -8.48 -5.13 -3.74
N LEU A 213 -8.73 -5.85 -2.65
CA LEU A 213 -9.71 -6.94 -2.61
C LEU A 213 -11.14 -6.42 -2.87
N TRP A 214 -11.54 -5.35 -2.18
CA TRP A 214 -12.84 -4.71 -2.38
C TRP A 214 -12.98 -4.19 -3.81
N GLY A 215 -11.96 -3.54 -4.35
CA GLY A 215 -11.93 -3.11 -5.75
C GLY A 215 -12.13 -4.26 -6.72
N GLY A 216 -11.48 -5.40 -6.48
CA GLY A 216 -11.63 -6.60 -7.31
C GLY A 216 -13.04 -7.21 -7.21
N ILE A 217 -13.59 -7.34 -6.01
CA ILE A 217 -14.94 -7.90 -5.79
C ILE A 217 -16.00 -6.99 -6.43
N LEU A 218 -15.98 -5.69 -6.10
CA LEU A 218 -16.93 -4.72 -6.60
C LEU A 218 -16.83 -4.54 -8.11
N GLY A 219 -15.61 -4.46 -8.64
CA GLY A 219 -15.38 -4.41 -10.09
C GLY A 219 -15.94 -5.64 -10.80
N SER A 220 -15.74 -6.83 -10.24
CA SER A 220 -16.31 -8.08 -10.80
C SER A 220 -17.83 -8.09 -10.76
N LEU A 221 -18.44 -7.66 -9.65
CA LEU A 221 -19.90 -7.58 -9.51
C LEU A 221 -20.51 -6.58 -10.50
N ILE A 222 -19.89 -5.41 -10.67
CA ILE A 222 -20.31 -4.41 -11.65
C ILE A 222 -20.18 -4.97 -13.07
N GLY A 223 -19.11 -5.70 -13.38
CA GLY A 223 -18.93 -6.37 -14.66
C GLY A 223 -20.04 -7.39 -14.97
N VAL A 224 -20.36 -8.25 -13.99
CA VAL A 224 -21.45 -9.25 -14.12
C VAL A 224 -22.81 -8.56 -14.27
N LEU A 225 -23.09 -7.51 -13.49
CA LEU A 225 -24.31 -6.70 -13.62
C LEU A 225 -24.40 -6.06 -15.01
N GLY A 226 -23.30 -5.52 -15.54
CA GLY A 226 -23.24 -4.97 -16.90
C GLY A 226 -23.57 -6.02 -17.97
N ALA A 227 -23.04 -7.23 -17.83
CA ALA A 227 -23.35 -8.34 -18.73
C ALA A 227 -24.84 -8.74 -18.67
N ILE A 228 -25.41 -8.86 -17.46
CA ILE A 228 -26.84 -9.17 -17.27
C ILE A 228 -27.72 -8.09 -17.91
N ILE A 229 -27.41 -6.82 -17.67
CA ILE A 229 -28.12 -5.69 -18.29
C ILE A 229 -28.04 -5.77 -19.81
N GLY A 230 -26.87 -6.08 -20.37
CA GLY A 230 -26.67 -6.26 -21.81
C GLY A 230 -27.53 -7.38 -22.40
N VAL A 231 -27.61 -8.53 -21.72
CA VAL A 231 -28.43 -9.68 -22.16
C VAL A 231 -29.94 -9.41 -22.02
N LEU A 232 -30.37 -8.73 -20.96
CA LEU A 232 -31.78 -8.37 -20.79
C LEU A 232 -32.23 -7.32 -21.80
N ALA A 233 -31.37 -6.33 -22.06
CA ALA A 233 -31.62 -5.30 -23.07
C ALA A 233 -31.69 -5.89 -24.49
N SER A 234 -30.85 -6.87 -24.83
CA SER A 234 -30.91 -7.51 -26.16
C SER A 234 -32.16 -8.35 -26.38
N LYS A 235 -32.75 -8.89 -25.31
CA LYS A 235 -33.99 -9.68 -25.35
C LYS A 235 -35.27 -8.85 -25.30
N GLY A 236 -35.18 -7.53 -25.12
CA GLY A 236 -36.36 -6.66 -24.99
C GLY A 236 -37.23 -6.98 -23.76
N LYS A 237 -36.69 -7.67 -22.75
CA LYS A 237 -37.42 -8.05 -21.52
C LYS A 237 -37.00 -7.19 -20.33
N ALA A 238 -37.87 -7.07 -19.33
CA ALA A 238 -37.58 -6.48 -18.01
C ALA A 238 -37.09 -5.01 -18.00
N ARG A 239 -37.63 -4.16 -18.89
CA ARG A 239 -37.31 -2.72 -19.01
C ARG A 239 -37.28 -2.01 -17.65
N THR A 240 -38.33 -2.16 -16.85
CA THR A 240 -38.44 -1.50 -15.54
C THR A 240 -37.33 -1.94 -14.58
N VAL A 241 -37.02 -3.23 -14.53
CA VAL A 241 -35.98 -3.78 -13.65
C VAL A 241 -34.61 -3.24 -14.03
N VAL A 242 -34.28 -3.24 -15.33
CA VAL A 242 -32.99 -2.72 -15.83
C VAL A 242 -32.83 -1.23 -15.50
N MET A 243 -33.89 -0.43 -15.67
CA MET A 243 -33.85 1.01 -15.39
C MET A 243 -33.73 1.31 -13.89
N VAL A 244 -34.38 0.51 -13.03
CA VAL A 244 -34.25 0.61 -11.57
C VAL A 244 -32.83 0.26 -11.14
N ILE A 245 -32.25 -0.81 -11.65
CA ILE A 245 -30.86 -1.20 -11.33
C ILE A 245 -29.88 -0.09 -11.72
N LEU A 246 -30.00 0.47 -12.92
CA LEU A 246 -29.13 1.57 -13.36
C LEU A 246 -29.24 2.80 -12.45
N ASN A 247 -30.44 3.16 -12.00
CA ASN A 247 -30.64 4.27 -11.06
C ASN A 247 -30.04 3.97 -9.68
N LEU A 248 -30.16 2.73 -9.18
CA LEU A 248 -29.56 2.32 -7.92
C LEU A 248 -28.02 2.39 -7.97
N VAL A 249 -27.41 1.99 -9.09
CA VAL A 249 -25.95 2.11 -9.28
C VAL A 249 -25.51 3.57 -9.26
N ILE A 250 -26.26 4.48 -9.90
CA ILE A 250 -25.96 5.92 -9.86
C ILE A 250 -26.09 6.46 -8.42
N ALA A 251 -27.17 6.12 -7.72
CA ALA A 251 -27.40 6.54 -6.34
C ALA A 251 -26.27 6.07 -5.41
N PHE A 252 -25.85 4.80 -5.55
CA PHE A 252 -24.70 4.26 -4.84
C PHE A 252 -23.41 5.01 -5.18
N GLY A 253 -23.20 5.34 -6.45
CA GLY A 253 -22.05 6.14 -6.90
C GLY A 253 -21.99 7.51 -6.23
N VAL A 254 -23.11 8.22 -6.13
CA VAL A 254 -23.21 9.53 -5.45
C VAL A 254 -22.85 9.40 -3.97
N ILE A 255 -23.41 8.40 -3.27
CA ILE A 255 -23.10 8.14 -1.85
C ILE A 255 -21.59 7.86 -1.68
N SER A 256 -21.00 7.07 -2.58
CA SER A 256 -19.57 6.74 -2.55
C SER A 256 -18.69 7.97 -2.77
N VAL A 257 -19.04 8.87 -3.69
CA VAL A 257 -18.30 10.13 -3.89
C VAL A 257 -18.38 11.00 -2.65
N ILE A 258 -19.57 11.16 -2.06
CA ILE A 258 -19.76 11.96 -0.83
C ILE A 258 -18.90 11.39 0.30
N ALA A 259 -18.89 10.07 0.49
CA ALA A 259 -18.05 9.40 1.47
C ALA A 259 -16.54 9.62 1.20
N GLY A 260 -16.13 9.56 -0.07
CA GLY A 260 -14.74 9.84 -0.46
C GLY A 260 -14.30 11.27 -0.17
N ILE A 261 -15.16 12.26 -0.45
CA ILE A 261 -14.89 13.69 -0.13
C ILE A 261 -14.84 13.91 1.38
N ALA A 262 -15.75 13.30 2.14
CA ALA A 262 -15.74 13.36 3.60
C ALA A 262 -14.45 12.75 4.16
N ALA A 263 -13.99 11.62 3.61
CA ALA A 263 -12.74 10.98 4.01
C ALA A 263 -11.51 11.88 3.77
N ILE A 264 -11.44 12.60 2.64
CA ILE A 264 -10.38 13.60 2.40
C ILE A 264 -10.42 14.69 3.47
N SER A 265 -11.62 15.17 3.80
CA SER A 265 -11.82 16.25 4.79
C SER A 265 -11.39 15.82 6.21
N MET A 266 -11.45 14.51 6.50
CA MET A 266 -11.00 13.91 7.75
C MET A 266 -9.53 13.43 7.70
N SER A 267 -8.76 13.88 6.69
CA SER A 267 -7.35 13.51 6.49
C SER A 267 -7.11 11.99 6.46
N GLN A 268 -8.06 11.22 5.92
CA GLN A 268 -7.95 9.78 5.83
C GLN A 268 -6.87 9.35 4.81
N PRO A 269 -6.26 8.16 4.99
CA PRO A 269 -5.21 7.66 4.09
C PRO A 269 -5.69 7.45 2.64
N TYR A 270 -4.74 7.47 1.69
CA TYR A 270 -5.01 7.22 0.25
C TYR A 270 -5.80 5.93 -0.01
N ALA A 271 -5.49 4.87 0.73
CA ALA A 271 -6.20 3.59 0.62
C ALA A 271 -7.70 3.68 0.94
N VAL A 272 -8.13 4.73 1.64
CA VAL A 272 -9.52 4.97 2.04
C VAL A 272 -10.27 5.80 1.01
N TYR A 273 -9.82 7.02 0.74
CA TYR A 273 -10.60 7.94 -0.09
C TYR A 273 -10.51 7.62 -1.58
N TYR A 274 -9.38 7.08 -2.07
CA TYR A 274 -9.18 6.87 -3.50
C TYR A 274 -10.14 5.82 -4.09
N PRO A 275 -10.31 4.63 -3.49
CA PRO A 275 -11.28 3.66 -3.99
C PRO A 275 -12.72 4.18 -3.98
N LEU A 276 -13.11 4.93 -2.95
CA LEU A 276 -14.44 5.52 -2.83
C LEU A 276 -14.72 6.55 -3.93
N LEU A 277 -13.75 7.42 -4.21
CA LEU A 277 -13.87 8.42 -5.27
C LEU A 277 -13.86 7.79 -6.65
N MET A 278 -12.91 6.90 -6.93
CA MET A 278 -12.85 6.22 -8.24
C MET A 278 -14.12 5.44 -8.51
N MET A 279 -14.56 4.60 -7.57
CA MET A 279 -15.79 3.83 -7.72
C MET A 279 -17.01 4.73 -7.89
N GLY A 280 -17.11 5.79 -7.09
CA GLY A 280 -18.19 6.75 -7.19
C GLY A 280 -18.26 7.43 -8.57
N VAL A 281 -17.12 7.89 -9.08
CA VAL A 281 -17.04 8.52 -10.41
C VAL A 281 -17.43 7.54 -11.52
N PHE A 282 -16.94 6.30 -11.49
CA PHE A 282 -17.32 5.29 -12.48
C PHE A 282 -18.82 4.96 -12.45
N CYS A 283 -19.39 4.79 -11.26
CA CYS A 283 -20.82 4.53 -11.08
C CYS A 283 -21.72 5.70 -11.49
N ILE A 284 -21.21 6.93 -11.51
CA ILE A 284 -21.95 8.10 -11.99
C ILE A 284 -21.78 8.28 -13.50
N ALA A 285 -20.57 8.09 -14.04
CA ALA A 285 -20.25 8.39 -15.44
C ALA A 285 -20.77 7.34 -16.43
N VAL A 286 -20.68 6.06 -16.09
CA VAL A 286 -20.96 4.95 -17.03
C VAL A 286 -22.47 4.70 -17.22
N PRO A 287 -23.30 4.58 -16.15
CA PRO A 287 -24.70 4.20 -16.31
C PRO A 287 -25.56 5.16 -17.15
N PRO A 288 -25.38 6.49 -17.15
CA PRO A 288 -26.15 7.39 -18.02
C PRO A 288 -25.95 7.09 -19.52
N VAL A 289 -24.74 6.74 -19.93
CA VAL A 289 -24.43 6.37 -21.33
C VAL A 289 -25.14 5.07 -21.69
N ILE A 290 -25.07 4.06 -20.81
CA ILE A 290 -25.76 2.78 -21.00
C ILE A 290 -27.28 2.99 -21.05
N ARG A 291 -27.83 3.80 -20.12
CA ARG A 291 -29.26 4.10 -20.03
C ARG A 291 -29.81 4.69 -21.33
N LYS A 292 -29.08 5.62 -21.95
CA LYS A 292 -29.47 6.19 -23.24
C LYS A 292 -29.58 5.11 -24.32
N ASN A 293 -28.55 4.27 -24.46
CA ASN A 293 -28.51 3.24 -25.49
C ASN A 293 -29.55 2.14 -25.26
N VAL A 294 -29.76 1.74 -24.00
CA VAL A 294 -30.74 0.72 -23.63
C VAL A 294 -32.16 1.21 -23.89
N ARG A 295 -32.48 2.47 -23.56
CA ARG A 295 -33.80 3.05 -23.82
C ARG A 295 -34.16 3.03 -25.30
N LEU A 296 -33.22 3.47 -26.16
CA LEU A 296 -33.41 3.46 -27.61
C LEU A 296 -33.70 2.06 -28.14
N ARG A 297 -32.99 1.03 -27.65
CA ARG A 297 -33.23 -0.36 -28.07
C ARG A 297 -34.60 -0.90 -27.65
N TYR A 298 -35.05 -0.58 -26.43
CA TYR A 298 -36.39 -0.97 -26.01
C TYR A 298 -37.46 -0.28 -26.86
N ASP A 299 -37.28 1.02 -27.15
CA ASP A 299 -38.22 1.79 -27.97
C ASP A 299 -38.26 1.23 -29.42
N GLU A 300 -37.12 0.84 -30.00
CA GLU A 300 -37.08 0.17 -31.32
C GLU A 300 -37.79 -1.19 -31.35
N ILE A 301 -37.62 -2.01 -30.31
CA ILE A 301 -38.28 -3.33 -30.21
C ILE A 301 -39.80 -3.15 -30.09
N GLU A 302 -40.23 -2.14 -29.32
CA GLU A 302 -41.64 -1.79 -29.14
C GLU A 302 -42.26 -1.30 -30.45
N LEU A 303 -41.57 -0.42 -31.20
CA LEU A 303 -41.99 0.03 -32.53
C LEU A 303 -42.08 -1.11 -33.55
N ARG A 304 -41.10 -2.03 -33.59
CA ARG A 304 -41.15 -3.21 -34.48
C ARG A 304 -42.33 -4.12 -34.15
N ARG A 305 -42.70 -4.21 -32.87
CA ARG A 305 -43.84 -5.00 -32.42
C ARG A 305 -45.17 -4.36 -32.84
N MET A 306 -45.27 -3.04 -32.76
CA MET A 306 -46.44 -2.28 -33.23
C MET A 306 -46.60 -2.44 -34.75
N ASN A 307 -45.53 -2.20 -35.53
CA ASN A 307 -45.57 -2.37 -36.99
C ASN A 307 -45.92 -3.80 -37.43
N ALA A 308 -45.54 -4.83 -36.67
CA ALA A 308 -45.86 -6.22 -36.98
C ALA A 308 -47.33 -6.56 -36.70
N LEU A 309 -47.99 -5.87 -35.79
CA LEU A 309 -49.43 -6.04 -35.51
C LEU A 309 -50.27 -5.35 -36.59
N ASP A 310 -49.86 -4.17 -37.06
CA ASP A 310 -50.56 -3.42 -38.12
C ASP A 310 -50.55 -4.10 -39.50
N ILE A 311 -49.67 -5.10 -39.73
CA ILE A 311 -49.58 -5.84 -41.01
C ILE A 311 -50.56 -7.04 -41.05
N VAL A 312 -51.13 -7.44 -39.91
CA VAL A 312 -51.93 -8.66 -39.78
C VAL A 312 -53.45 -8.38 -39.80
N ASP A 313 -53.86 -7.10 -39.73
CA ASP A 313 -55.24 -6.63 -39.90
C ASP A 313 -55.49 -6.10 -41.34
#